data_AF-A0A0U2LDE7-F1
#
_entry.id   AF-A0A0U2LDE7-F1
#
_cell.length_a   1.000
_cell.length_b   1.000
_cell.length_c   1.000
_cell.angle_alpha   90.00
_cell.angle_beta   90.00
_cell.angle_gamma   90.00
#
_symmetry.space_group_name_H-M   'P 1'
#
loop_
_entity.id
_entity.type
_entity.pdbx_description
1 polymer ?
#
loop_
_entity_poly.entity_id
_entity_poly.type
_entity_poly.pdbx_seq_one_letter_code
_entity_poly.pdbx_strand_id
1 'polypeptide(L)'
;HSFLTSHGWLWAILNRIPFIHKKLMTYVYLSRGDMVDSPPTYESEHSYITLNAYYNESYYARALPPVPSHCPTPMGDKGPRDYPDVDELINKVFLRNEFIPEPHDTNVLFQYYAQHFTHQFFRTDYKRGPHLTKGSGGVDVSNIYGLTETDRQALRSGVNGKLKTQLIRGEEFPPYLKDVPGYQMDYPPNAPIPENAKFALGHPFFALLPGLFAYSTIWVREHNRVCDELLNVHPDWSDEQLYQTARLIITGEVIKITIEDYVQHLSQYKLRLTFEPELTHGTRFQYHNRIHAEFNHLYHWHPLIPDALEVNGTNYSILDMAFSAAPVFKHGLDEFIHSMVRSRAGALTNRNHAHAILRILKKVIENGRLIRFQSVNAYRRRFGMKPFTSFEDMTGEKELAAVLEEMYEDIEAVEYYV
;
A
#
# COMPACT_ATOMS: atom_id res chain seq x y z
N HIS A 1 15.39 -11.63 13.10
CA HIS A 1 14.05 -11.35 13.64
C HIS A 1 14.01 -11.50 15.16
N SER A 2 14.19 -12.71 15.72
CA SER A 2 14.17 -12.95 17.19
C SER A 2 14.93 -11.92 18.03
N PHE A 3 16.18 -11.58 17.68
CA PHE A 3 16.95 -10.57 18.42
C PHE A 3 16.29 -9.17 18.41
N LEU A 4 15.68 -8.75 17.30
CA LEU A 4 15.05 -7.44 17.15
C LEU A 4 13.71 -7.35 17.89
N THR A 5 13.02 -8.46 18.14
CA THR A 5 11.69 -8.48 18.80
C THR A 5 11.76 -8.87 20.29
N SER A 6 12.92 -9.31 20.76
CA SER A 6 13.18 -9.70 22.16
C SER A 6 14.14 -8.72 22.85
N HIS A 7 14.58 -9.03 24.08
CA HIS A 7 15.60 -8.27 24.82
C HIS A 7 15.32 -6.76 24.95
N GLY A 8 14.07 -6.39 25.30
CA GLY A 8 13.64 -4.98 25.35
C GLY A 8 14.54 -4.07 26.20
N TRP A 9 15.09 -4.57 27.31
CA TRP A 9 16.02 -3.80 28.16
C TRP A 9 17.31 -3.42 27.42
N LEU A 10 17.86 -4.31 26.59
CA LEU A 10 19.07 -4.06 25.82
C LEU A 10 18.78 -3.01 24.76
N TRP A 11 17.68 -3.16 24.02
CA TRP A 11 17.28 -2.18 23.01
C TRP A 11 16.99 -0.81 23.60
N ALA A 12 16.41 -0.74 24.80
CA ALA A 12 16.22 0.53 25.50
C ALA A 12 17.56 1.26 25.76
N ILE A 13 18.65 0.53 26.01
CA ILE A 13 20.00 1.08 26.14
C ILE A 13 20.55 1.47 24.75
N LEU A 14 20.52 0.55 23.80
CA LEU A 14 21.10 0.76 22.45
C LEU A 14 20.45 1.94 21.72
N ASN A 15 19.12 2.09 21.84
CA ASN A 15 18.36 3.19 21.23
C ASN A 15 18.70 4.56 21.83
N ARG A 16 19.22 4.61 23.07
CA ARG A 16 19.60 5.86 23.75
C ARG A 16 21.04 6.29 23.48
N ILE A 17 21.88 5.40 22.94
CA ILE A 17 23.27 5.71 22.60
C ILE A 17 23.31 6.15 21.14
N PRO A 18 23.40 7.47 20.83
CA PRO A 18 23.11 7.97 19.49
C PRO A 18 24.03 7.38 18.41
N PHE A 19 25.32 7.24 18.69
CA PHE A 19 26.27 6.67 17.74
C PHE A 19 25.97 5.21 17.38
N ILE A 20 25.54 4.39 18.35
CA ILE A 20 25.20 2.99 18.11
C ILE A 20 23.89 2.90 17.33
N HIS A 21 22.87 3.63 17.79
CA HIS A 21 21.56 3.69 17.14
C HIS A 21 21.68 4.15 15.67
N LYS A 22 22.43 5.23 15.39
CA LYS A 22 22.69 5.70 14.03
C LYS A 22 23.40 4.65 13.17
N LYS A 23 24.38 3.92 13.71
CA LYS A 23 25.03 2.81 12.98
C LYS A 23 24.06 1.69 12.64
N LEU A 24 23.20 1.31 13.57
CA LEU A 24 22.19 0.29 13.35
C LEU A 24 21.18 0.72 12.28
N MET A 25 20.70 1.97 12.34
CA MET A 25 19.79 2.52 11.34
C MET A 25 20.45 2.66 9.97
N THR A 26 21.70 3.12 9.91
CA THR A 26 22.50 3.15 8.67
C THR A 26 22.60 1.74 8.06
N TYR A 27 22.90 0.73 8.89
CA TYR A 27 22.93 -0.67 8.43
C TYR A 27 21.57 -1.12 7.90
N VAL A 28 20.47 -0.79 8.58
CA VAL A 28 19.11 -1.12 8.10
C VAL A 28 18.85 -0.49 6.73
N TYR A 29 19.16 0.79 6.54
CA TYR A 29 18.96 1.46 5.25
C TYR A 29 19.78 0.84 4.13
N LEU A 30 21.09 0.64 4.35
CA LEU A 30 21.97 0.12 3.31
C LEU A 30 21.67 -1.34 3.01
N SER A 31 21.59 -2.21 4.03
CA SER A 31 21.36 -3.64 3.83
C SER A 31 20.01 -3.95 3.18
N ARG A 32 18.98 -3.12 3.38
CA ARG A 32 17.68 -3.28 2.71
C ARG A 32 17.65 -2.63 1.34
N GLY A 33 18.28 -1.46 1.18
CA GLY A 33 18.43 -0.80 -0.11
C GLY A 33 19.19 -1.65 -1.13
N ASP A 34 20.25 -2.34 -0.68
CA ASP A 34 21.08 -3.22 -1.54
C ASP A 34 20.33 -4.43 -2.10
N MET A 35 19.13 -4.75 -1.59
CA MET A 35 18.32 -5.86 -2.07
C MET A 35 17.51 -5.51 -3.33
N VAL A 36 17.36 -4.22 -3.63
CA VAL A 36 16.56 -3.69 -4.74
C VAL A 36 17.50 -3.13 -5.80
N ASP A 37 17.31 -3.55 -7.05
CA ASP A 37 18.16 -3.10 -8.15
C ASP A 37 17.86 -1.64 -8.49
N SER A 38 18.87 -0.78 -8.40
CA SER A 38 18.80 0.62 -8.81
C SER A 38 20.08 0.97 -9.60
N PRO A 39 19.99 1.20 -10.93
CA PRO A 39 18.77 1.31 -11.74
C PRO A 39 18.01 -0.03 -11.92
N PRO A 40 16.69 0.01 -12.20
CA PRO A 40 15.88 -1.19 -12.42
C PRO A 40 16.38 -1.99 -13.63
N THR A 41 16.34 -3.32 -13.50
CA THR A 41 16.94 -4.28 -14.45
C THR A 41 15.93 -4.91 -15.40
N TYR A 42 14.77 -5.32 -14.88
CA TYR A 42 13.76 -6.07 -15.63
C TYR A 42 12.39 -5.37 -15.63
N GLU A 43 11.59 -5.70 -16.65
CA GLU A 43 10.15 -5.46 -16.69
C GLU A 43 9.43 -6.76 -17.15
N SER A 44 8.13 -6.72 -17.46
CA SER A 44 7.32 -7.94 -17.65
C SER A 44 7.34 -8.54 -19.07
N GLU A 45 7.78 -7.80 -20.08
CA GLU A 45 7.84 -8.23 -21.48
C GLU A 45 9.13 -9.00 -21.78
N HIS A 46 10.27 -8.53 -21.28
CA HIS A 46 11.59 -9.07 -21.60
C HIS A 46 12.19 -9.85 -20.42
N SER A 47 12.68 -11.06 -20.70
CA SER A 47 13.37 -11.91 -19.71
C SER A 47 14.87 -11.58 -19.58
N TYR A 48 15.28 -10.40 -20.02
CA TYR A 48 16.66 -9.91 -20.04
C TYR A 48 16.67 -8.39 -19.85
N ILE A 49 17.83 -7.82 -19.51
CA ILE A 49 17.98 -6.39 -19.25
C ILE A 49 17.80 -5.61 -20.56
N THR A 50 16.98 -4.56 -20.52
CA THR A 50 16.76 -3.65 -21.67
C THR A 50 16.87 -2.19 -21.23
N LEU A 51 17.17 -1.31 -22.19
CA LEU A 51 17.06 0.14 -21.95
C LEU A 51 15.61 0.56 -21.67
N ASN A 52 14.63 -0.16 -22.21
CA ASN A 52 13.21 0.08 -21.97
C ASN A 52 12.83 -0.15 -20.50
N ALA A 53 13.40 -1.17 -19.84
CA ALA A 53 13.19 -1.41 -18.41
C ALA A 53 13.58 -0.19 -17.55
N TYR A 54 14.61 0.56 -17.99
CA TYR A 54 15.01 1.81 -17.35
C TYR A 54 14.17 3.01 -17.80
N TYR A 55 14.12 3.33 -19.10
CA TYR A 55 13.52 4.59 -19.58
C TYR A 55 11.99 4.59 -19.66
N ASN A 56 11.34 3.44 -19.77
CA ASN A 56 9.89 3.38 -19.87
C ASN A 56 9.23 3.28 -18.50
N GLU A 57 8.93 4.44 -17.91
CA GLU A 57 8.27 4.57 -16.60
C GLU A 57 6.81 4.08 -16.55
N SER A 58 6.21 3.74 -17.70
CA SER A 58 4.88 3.10 -17.71
C SER A 58 4.92 1.65 -17.19
N TYR A 59 6.09 1.01 -17.11
CA TYR A 59 6.23 -0.35 -16.60
C TYR A 59 6.54 -0.34 -15.11
N TYR A 60 5.90 -1.25 -14.38
CA TYR A 60 6.46 -1.70 -13.11
C TYR A 60 7.81 -2.38 -13.37
N ALA A 61 8.79 -2.10 -12.51
CA ALA A 61 10.05 -2.85 -12.49
C ALA A 61 9.82 -4.27 -11.98
N ARG A 62 10.82 -5.13 -12.16
CA ARG A 62 10.82 -6.49 -11.66
C ARG A 62 12.13 -6.89 -11.01
N ALA A 63 12.03 -7.66 -9.93
CA ALA A 63 13.19 -8.15 -9.17
C ALA A 63 13.77 -9.43 -9.79
N LEU A 64 12.92 -10.21 -10.46
CA LEU A 64 13.27 -11.35 -11.28
C LEU A 64 12.63 -11.20 -12.66
N PRO A 65 13.27 -11.68 -13.75
CA PRO A 65 12.65 -11.68 -15.06
C PRO A 65 11.40 -12.58 -15.06
N PRO A 66 10.45 -12.36 -15.99
CA PRO A 66 9.35 -13.28 -16.20
C PRO A 66 9.82 -14.69 -16.56
N VAL A 67 9.07 -15.71 -16.14
CA VAL A 67 9.29 -17.10 -16.59
C VAL A 67 9.26 -17.11 -18.12
N PRO A 68 10.28 -17.63 -18.83
CA PRO A 68 10.30 -17.64 -20.29
C PRO A 68 9.07 -18.34 -20.88
N SER A 69 8.50 -17.77 -21.95
CA SER A 69 7.23 -18.25 -22.54
C SER A 69 7.31 -19.63 -23.20
N HIS A 70 8.53 -20.15 -23.41
CA HIS A 70 8.79 -21.45 -24.02
C HIS A 70 9.08 -22.55 -22.97
N CYS A 71 8.97 -22.24 -21.69
CA CYS A 71 9.12 -23.22 -20.62
C CYS A 71 8.02 -24.30 -20.67
N PRO A 72 8.35 -25.56 -20.32
CA PRO A 72 7.39 -26.66 -20.37
C PRO A 72 6.25 -26.55 -19.34
N THR A 73 6.45 -25.84 -18.23
CA THR A 73 5.42 -25.55 -17.23
C THR A 73 5.32 -24.04 -16.97
N PRO A 74 4.22 -23.56 -16.36
CA PRO A 74 4.07 -22.14 -16.04
C PRO A 74 5.12 -21.60 -15.05
N MET A 75 5.77 -22.49 -14.31
CA MET A 75 6.83 -22.19 -13.33
C MET A 75 8.22 -22.64 -13.79
N GLY A 76 8.42 -22.79 -15.10
CA GLY A 76 9.68 -23.25 -15.67
C GLY A 76 9.61 -24.72 -16.03
N ASP A 77 10.23 -25.57 -15.23
CA ASP A 77 10.31 -27.02 -15.43
C ASP A 77 9.74 -27.85 -14.27
N LYS A 78 9.02 -27.19 -13.35
CA LYS A 78 8.45 -27.78 -12.13
C LYS A 78 6.92 -27.63 -12.07
N GLY A 79 6.29 -28.53 -11.32
CA GLY A 79 4.85 -28.54 -11.09
C GLY A 79 4.01 -28.98 -12.29
N PRO A 80 2.69 -28.81 -12.20
CA PRO A 80 1.75 -29.25 -13.23
C PRO A 80 1.90 -28.47 -14.53
N ARG A 81 1.35 -29.06 -15.60
CA ARG A 81 1.33 -28.45 -16.94
C ARG A 81 0.53 -27.15 -17.00
N ASP A 82 -0.54 -27.08 -16.22
CA ASP A 82 -1.43 -25.93 -16.11
C ASP A 82 -1.45 -25.44 -14.65
N TYR A 83 -1.73 -24.15 -14.43
CA TYR A 83 -1.90 -23.64 -13.08
C TYR A 83 -3.10 -24.29 -12.37
N PRO A 84 -3.07 -24.41 -11.03
CA PRO A 84 -4.25 -24.80 -10.26
C PRO A 84 -5.44 -23.88 -10.56
N ASP A 85 -6.66 -24.43 -10.51
CA ASP A 85 -7.87 -23.62 -10.65
C ASP A 85 -7.91 -22.53 -9.57
N VAL A 86 -8.11 -21.28 -9.99
CA VAL A 86 -8.02 -20.13 -9.09
C VAL A 86 -9.18 -20.08 -8.11
N ASP A 87 -10.37 -20.51 -8.50
CA ASP A 87 -11.54 -20.51 -7.61
C ASP A 87 -11.39 -21.61 -6.56
N GLU A 88 -10.92 -22.79 -6.95
CA GLU A 88 -10.58 -23.87 -6.02
C GLU A 88 -9.49 -23.45 -5.03
N LEU A 89 -8.42 -22.82 -5.52
CA LEU A 89 -7.31 -22.34 -4.69
C LEU A 89 -7.80 -21.31 -3.67
N ILE A 90 -8.61 -20.34 -4.10
CA ILE A 90 -9.22 -19.34 -3.20
C ILE A 90 -10.05 -20.02 -2.12
N ASN A 91 -10.92 -20.95 -2.49
CA ASN A 91 -11.83 -21.60 -1.56
C ASN A 91 -11.09 -22.48 -0.54
N LYS A 92 -10.06 -23.21 -0.96
CA LYS A 92 -9.32 -24.12 -0.07
C LYS A 92 -8.27 -23.43 0.81
N VAL A 93 -7.64 -22.36 0.30
CA VAL A 93 -6.45 -21.74 0.94
C VAL A 93 -6.74 -20.39 1.56
N PHE A 94 -7.54 -19.53 0.91
CA PHE A 94 -7.60 -18.11 1.27
C PHE A 94 -8.88 -17.68 1.95
N LEU A 95 -10.01 -18.29 1.61
CA LEU A 95 -11.34 -17.88 2.06
C LEU A 95 -11.46 -17.92 3.59
N ARG A 96 -11.94 -16.82 4.16
CA ARG A 96 -12.20 -16.69 5.59
C ARG A 96 -13.35 -17.59 6.03
N ASN A 97 -13.07 -18.49 6.97
CA ASN A 97 -14.08 -19.25 7.70
C ASN A 97 -14.48 -18.54 9.00
N GLU A 98 -13.47 -18.11 9.76
CA GLU A 98 -13.61 -17.31 10.99
C GLU A 98 -12.63 -16.14 10.90
N PHE A 99 -13.02 -14.98 11.44
CA PHE A 99 -12.13 -13.83 11.49
C PHE A 99 -10.97 -14.09 12.44
N ILE A 100 -9.76 -14.13 11.89
CA ILE A 100 -8.54 -14.25 12.68
C ILE A 100 -8.01 -12.82 12.92
N PRO A 101 -8.07 -12.28 14.14
CA PRO A 101 -7.56 -10.94 14.42
C PRO A 101 -6.03 -10.92 14.35
N GLU A 102 -5.46 -9.76 14.00
CA GLU A 102 -4.00 -9.58 14.00
C GLU A 102 -3.44 -9.67 15.44
N PRO A 103 -2.35 -10.44 15.66
CA PRO A 103 -1.85 -10.75 17.00
C PRO A 103 -1.17 -9.59 17.75
N HIS A 104 -0.81 -8.49 17.08
CA HIS A 104 -0.05 -7.37 17.65
C HIS A 104 -0.83 -6.05 17.70
N ASP A 105 -2.15 -6.11 17.88
CA ASP A 105 -3.00 -4.93 18.07
C ASP A 105 -3.06 -4.00 16.85
N THR A 106 -2.77 -4.53 15.66
CA THR A 106 -3.05 -3.80 14.42
C THR A 106 -4.55 -3.50 14.33
N ASN A 107 -4.86 -2.23 14.11
CA ASN A 107 -6.23 -1.73 14.05
C ASN A 107 -6.65 -1.34 12.63
N VAL A 108 -7.94 -1.05 12.46
CA VAL A 108 -8.51 -0.64 11.17
C VAL A 108 -7.94 0.71 10.71
N LEU A 109 -7.53 1.58 11.63
CA LEU A 109 -6.84 2.83 11.28
C LEU A 109 -5.52 2.56 10.53
N PHE A 110 -4.73 1.59 10.98
CA PHE A 110 -3.52 1.12 10.29
C PHE A 110 -3.85 0.53 8.91
N GLN A 111 -4.92 -0.28 8.81
CA GLN A 111 -5.35 -0.86 7.53
C GLN A 111 -5.70 0.24 6.52
N TYR A 112 -6.47 1.25 6.91
CA TYR A 112 -6.79 2.37 6.02
C TYR A 112 -5.58 3.27 5.74
N TYR A 113 -4.64 3.43 6.67
CA TYR A 113 -3.38 4.13 6.40
C TYR A 113 -2.62 3.40 5.28
N ALA A 114 -2.46 2.08 5.41
CA ALA A 114 -1.76 1.26 4.43
C ALA A 114 -2.39 1.41 3.04
N GLN A 115 -3.72 1.36 2.96
CA GLN A 115 -4.45 1.50 1.70
C GLN A 115 -4.29 2.92 1.12
N HIS A 116 -4.51 3.96 1.92
CA HIS A 116 -4.38 5.35 1.47
C HIS A 116 -2.94 5.68 1.02
N PHE A 117 -1.93 5.25 1.78
CA PHE A 117 -0.52 5.48 1.49
C PHE A 117 -0.09 4.76 0.21
N THR A 118 -0.39 3.47 0.07
CA THR A 118 0.14 2.67 -1.05
C THR A 118 -0.50 3.01 -2.40
N HIS A 119 -1.76 3.45 -2.41
CA HIS A 119 -2.47 3.79 -3.65
C HIS A 119 -1.92 5.05 -4.34
N GLN A 120 -1.00 5.80 -3.71
CA GLN A 120 -0.29 6.87 -4.43
C GLN A 120 0.65 6.32 -5.52
N PHE A 121 1.20 5.11 -5.33
CA PHE A 121 2.18 4.52 -6.25
C PHE A 121 1.75 3.16 -6.83
N PHE A 122 0.76 2.48 -6.26
CA PHE A 122 0.09 1.34 -6.88
C PHE A 122 -1.12 1.77 -7.70
N ARG A 123 -0.86 2.20 -8.95
CA ARG A 123 -1.89 2.70 -9.87
C ARG A 123 -1.83 1.95 -11.19
N THR A 124 -2.08 0.64 -11.12
CA THR A 124 -2.01 -0.27 -12.27
C THR A 124 -2.90 0.21 -13.43
N ASP A 125 -2.37 0.26 -14.64
CA ASP A 125 -3.14 0.59 -15.85
C ASP A 125 -3.88 -0.63 -16.39
N TYR A 126 -4.96 -1.03 -15.71
CA TYR A 126 -5.76 -2.19 -16.10
C TYR A 126 -6.34 -2.12 -17.52
N LYS A 127 -6.37 -0.93 -18.16
CA LYS A 127 -6.78 -0.83 -19.57
C LYS A 127 -5.71 -1.36 -20.54
N ARG A 128 -4.43 -1.27 -20.16
CA ARG A 128 -3.29 -1.69 -20.98
C ARG A 128 -2.69 -3.02 -20.50
N GLY A 129 -2.74 -3.30 -19.19
CA GLY A 129 -2.32 -4.58 -18.62
C GLY A 129 -1.76 -4.45 -17.20
N PRO A 130 -1.71 -5.55 -16.42
CA PRO A 130 -1.28 -5.51 -15.02
C PRO A 130 0.22 -5.26 -14.81
N HIS A 131 1.01 -5.34 -15.88
CA HIS A 131 2.44 -5.02 -15.86
C HIS A 131 2.73 -3.51 -15.94
N LEU A 132 1.70 -2.69 -16.21
CA LEU A 132 1.83 -1.26 -16.41
C LEU A 132 1.24 -0.46 -15.24
N THR A 133 1.80 0.72 -15.03
CA THR A 133 1.37 1.68 -14.02
C THR A 133 1.16 3.06 -14.61
N LYS A 134 0.24 3.81 -13.99
CA LYS A 134 0.10 5.26 -14.16
C LYS A 134 0.72 6.03 -13.00
N GLY A 135 1.10 5.34 -11.93
CA GLY A 135 1.68 5.92 -10.74
C GLY A 135 3.13 6.32 -10.98
N SER A 136 3.63 7.21 -10.14
CA SER A 136 5.04 7.58 -10.12
C SER A 136 5.88 6.52 -9.39
N GLY A 137 7.19 6.72 -9.39
CA GLY A 137 8.15 5.81 -8.78
C GLY A 137 8.20 5.80 -7.25
N GLY A 138 7.27 6.42 -6.50
CA GLY A 138 7.37 6.44 -5.04
C GLY A 138 6.42 7.38 -4.30
N VAL A 139 6.89 7.95 -3.19
CA VAL A 139 6.10 8.86 -2.35
C VAL A 139 6.12 10.27 -2.95
N ASP A 140 5.14 10.56 -3.79
CA ASP A 140 4.96 11.86 -4.46
C ASP A 140 3.71 12.62 -3.99
N VAL A 141 3.02 12.05 -2.99
CA VAL A 141 1.78 12.54 -2.38
C VAL A 141 0.65 12.78 -3.40
N SER A 142 0.69 12.15 -4.57
CA SER A 142 -0.32 12.28 -5.63
C SER A 142 -1.70 11.76 -5.23
N ASN A 143 -1.78 10.93 -4.19
CA ASN A 143 -3.03 10.51 -3.57
C ASN A 143 -3.78 11.65 -2.86
N ILE A 144 -3.06 12.72 -2.45
CA ILE A 144 -3.63 13.92 -1.83
C ILE A 144 -3.84 15.01 -2.89
N TYR A 145 -2.85 15.21 -3.76
CA TYR A 145 -2.82 16.37 -4.67
C TYR A 145 -3.30 16.10 -6.10
N GLY A 146 -3.51 14.84 -6.49
CA GLY A 146 -3.78 14.48 -7.88
C GLY A 146 -2.51 14.03 -8.63
N LEU A 147 -2.72 13.21 -9.66
CA LEU A 147 -1.63 12.59 -10.43
C LEU A 147 -0.99 13.56 -11.41
N THR A 148 -1.83 14.28 -12.15
CA THR A 148 -1.40 15.20 -13.20
C THR A 148 -1.42 16.65 -12.72
N GLU A 149 -0.79 17.54 -13.48
CA GLU A 149 -0.84 18.97 -13.16
C GLU A 149 -2.27 19.52 -13.27
N THR A 150 -3.05 19.05 -14.24
CA THR A 150 -4.47 19.40 -14.37
C THR A 150 -5.25 19.02 -13.11
N ASP A 151 -5.00 17.84 -12.54
CA ASP A 151 -5.64 17.39 -11.30
C ASP A 151 -5.30 18.31 -10.13
N ARG A 152 -4.02 18.66 -9.98
CA ARG A 152 -3.53 19.55 -8.92
C ARG A 152 -4.18 20.93 -9.01
N GLN A 153 -4.18 21.52 -10.20
CA GLN A 153 -4.81 22.83 -10.41
C GLN A 153 -6.31 22.79 -10.14
N ALA A 154 -7.00 21.70 -10.48
CA ALA A 154 -8.41 21.54 -10.20
C ALA A 154 -8.70 21.50 -8.68
N LEU A 155 -7.82 20.88 -7.88
CA LEU A 155 -7.99 20.74 -6.43
C LEU A 155 -7.50 21.94 -5.61
N ARG A 156 -6.68 22.82 -6.18
CA ARG A 156 -6.15 24.02 -5.49
C ARG A 156 -7.20 25.12 -5.36
N SER A 157 -7.17 25.86 -4.25
CA SER A 157 -8.00 27.04 -4.05
C SER A 157 -7.52 28.24 -4.87
N GLY A 158 -6.21 28.28 -5.16
CA GLY A 158 -5.54 29.44 -5.76
C GLY A 158 -5.37 30.61 -4.81
N VAL A 159 -5.58 30.39 -3.51
CA VAL A 159 -5.43 31.39 -2.45
C VAL A 159 -4.58 30.83 -1.31
N ASN A 160 -3.52 31.54 -0.96
CA ASN A 160 -2.60 31.26 0.16
C ASN A 160 -1.99 29.85 0.12
N GLY A 161 -1.81 29.28 -1.07
CA GLY A 161 -1.25 27.97 -1.32
C GLY A 161 -2.19 26.81 -0.98
N LYS A 162 -3.45 27.08 -0.62
CA LYS A 162 -4.36 26.08 -0.04
C LYS A 162 -4.99 25.15 -1.08
N LEU A 163 -5.49 24.01 -0.59
CA LEU A 163 -6.42 23.15 -1.32
C LEU A 163 -7.86 23.62 -1.08
N LYS A 164 -8.74 23.36 -2.07
CA LYS A 164 -10.17 23.62 -1.95
C LYS A 164 -10.74 22.78 -0.81
N THR A 165 -11.59 23.40 0.01
CA THR A 165 -12.36 22.77 1.06
C THR A 165 -13.73 23.43 1.15
N GLN A 166 -14.62 22.84 1.94
CA GLN A 166 -15.93 23.39 2.28
C GLN A 166 -16.26 23.13 3.75
N LEU A 167 -17.16 23.93 4.31
CA LEU A 167 -17.69 23.70 5.66
C LEU A 167 -18.98 22.90 5.59
N ILE A 168 -19.00 21.74 6.24
CA ILE A 168 -20.21 20.92 6.42
C ILE A 168 -20.42 20.78 7.92
N ARG A 169 -21.55 21.31 8.42
CA ARG A 169 -21.89 21.30 9.86
C ARG A 169 -20.79 21.89 10.77
N GLY A 170 -20.09 22.91 10.29
CA GLY A 170 -19.04 23.61 11.04
C GLY A 170 -17.64 22.99 10.95
N GLU A 171 -17.48 21.90 10.20
CA GLU A 171 -16.20 21.21 10.02
C GLU A 171 -15.71 21.31 8.56
N GLU A 172 -14.38 21.35 8.39
CA GLU A 172 -13.74 21.45 7.07
C GLU A 172 -13.65 20.07 6.38
N PHE A 173 -14.17 19.95 5.17
CA PHE A 173 -14.12 18.72 4.36
C PHE A 173 -13.67 19.01 2.92
N PRO A 174 -13.24 17.98 2.17
CA PRO A 174 -13.02 18.09 0.74
C PRO A 174 -14.25 18.65 0.00
N PRO A 175 -14.08 19.33 -1.14
CA PRO A 175 -15.18 19.93 -1.88
C PRO A 175 -16.06 18.85 -2.52
N TYR A 176 -17.32 19.17 -2.80
CA TYR A 176 -18.15 18.27 -3.59
C TYR A 176 -17.62 18.18 -5.01
N LEU A 177 -17.78 17.02 -5.63
CA LEU A 177 -17.31 16.79 -7.00
C LEU A 177 -17.94 17.76 -7.99
N LYS A 178 -19.24 18.06 -7.82
CA LYS A 178 -19.98 19.05 -8.64
C LYS A 178 -19.38 20.47 -8.60
N ASP A 179 -18.63 20.80 -7.55
CA ASP A 179 -18.02 22.12 -7.34
C ASP A 179 -16.57 22.16 -7.86
N VAL A 180 -16.10 21.07 -8.48
CA VAL A 180 -14.79 20.98 -9.15
C VAL A 180 -14.99 20.58 -10.62
N PRO A 181 -15.33 21.54 -11.51
CA PRO A 181 -15.66 21.26 -12.90
C PRO A 181 -14.53 20.53 -13.64
N GLY A 182 -14.89 19.49 -14.39
CA GLY A 182 -13.95 18.70 -15.19
C GLY A 182 -13.12 17.67 -14.42
N TYR A 183 -13.23 17.64 -13.08
CA TYR A 183 -12.54 16.64 -12.26
C TYR A 183 -13.32 15.32 -12.22
N GLN A 184 -12.61 14.19 -12.17
CA GLN A 184 -13.20 12.86 -12.25
C GLN A 184 -12.87 12.02 -11.03
N MET A 185 -13.87 11.27 -10.55
CA MET A 185 -13.76 10.32 -9.46
C MET A 185 -14.41 9.00 -9.88
N ASP A 186 -13.95 7.88 -9.33
CA ASP A 186 -14.41 6.53 -9.71
C ASP A 186 -15.72 6.16 -9.01
N TYR A 187 -16.73 7.05 -9.04
CA TYR A 187 -18.08 6.71 -8.62
C TYR A 187 -18.78 5.83 -9.68
N PRO A 188 -19.56 4.81 -9.30
CA PRO A 188 -20.26 3.99 -10.28
C PRO A 188 -21.32 4.83 -11.01
N PRO A 189 -21.37 4.82 -12.36
CA PRO A 189 -22.20 5.74 -13.14
C PRO A 189 -23.71 5.56 -12.90
N ASN A 190 -24.13 4.34 -12.54
CA ASN A 190 -25.54 4.00 -12.33
C ASN A 190 -25.91 3.85 -10.84
N ALA A 191 -24.99 4.13 -9.92
CA ALA A 191 -25.31 4.10 -8.50
C ALA A 191 -26.10 5.36 -8.11
N PRO A 192 -27.20 5.25 -7.34
CA PRO A 192 -28.02 6.39 -6.94
C PRO A 192 -27.36 7.18 -5.80
N ILE A 193 -26.17 7.70 -6.06
CA ILE A 193 -25.38 8.51 -5.10
C ILE A 193 -25.70 9.98 -5.35
N PRO A 194 -26.27 10.70 -4.37
CA PRO A 194 -26.55 12.13 -4.50
C PRO A 194 -25.29 12.96 -4.82
N GLU A 195 -25.42 14.03 -5.59
CA GLU A 195 -24.28 14.91 -5.93
C GLU A 195 -23.64 15.56 -4.69
N ASN A 196 -24.42 15.83 -3.65
CA ASN A 196 -23.94 16.30 -2.35
C ASN A 196 -23.41 15.18 -1.44
N ALA A 197 -23.19 13.98 -1.98
CA ALA A 197 -22.49 12.88 -1.33
C ALA A 197 -21.24 12.45 -2.13
N LYS A 198 -20.95 13.12 -3.25
CA LYS A 198 -19.75 12.89 -4.08
C LYS A 198 -18.71 13.95 -3.77
N PHE A 199 -17.49 13.51 -3.45
CA PHE A 199 -16.39 14.40 -3.07
C PHE A 199 -15.25 14.32 -4.07
N ALA A 200 -14.59 15.45 -4.36
CA ALA A 200 -13.36 15.48 -5.13
C ALA A 200 -12.17 15.26 -4.19
N LEU A 201 -11.39 14.20 -4.44
CA LEU A 201 -10.22 13.79 -3.65
C LEU A 201 -9.01 13.63 -4.57
N GLY A 202 -7.79 13.62 -4.03
CA GLY A 202 -6.56 13.46 -4.82
C GLY A 202 -6.45 12.14 -5.58
N HIS A 203 -7.15 11.10 -5.13
CA HIS A 203 -7.19 9.81 -5.82
C HIS A 203 -8.64 9.40 -6.18
N PRO A 204 -8.97 9.14 -7.46
CA PRO A 204 -10.31 8.74 -7.91
C PRO A 204 -10.93 7.55 -7.15
N PHE A 205 -10.13 6.51 -6.89
CA PHE A 205 -10.51 5.34 -6.09
C PHE A 205 -10.93 5.66 -4.63
N PHE A 206 -10.48 6.75 -4.02
CA PHE A 206 -10.77 7.03 -2.60
C PHE A 206 -12.23 7.37 -2.31
N ALA A 207 -13.04 7.54 -3.35
CA ALA A 207 -14.49 7.54 -3.25
C ALA A 207 -15.07 6.23 -2.70
N LEU A 208 -14.34 5.11 -2.78
CA LEU A 208 -14.86 3.78 -2.49
C LEU A 208 -15.19 3.56 -1.00
N LEU A 209 -14.37 4.05 -0.07
CA LEU A 209 -14.54 3.73 1.36
C LEU A 209 -14.41 4.98 2.24
N PRO A 210 -15.23 5.10 3.31
CA PRO A 210 -15.20 6.24 4.22
C PRO A 210 -13.88 6.41 4.97
N GLY A 211 -13.13 5.33 5.21
CA GLY A 211 -11.78 5.42 5.80
C GLY A 211 -10.77 6.13 4.91
N LEU A 212 -10.86 5.95 3.58
CA LEU A 212 -10.02 6.66 2.62
C LEU A 212 -10.41 8.14 2.51
N PHE A 213 -11.72 8.42 2.57
CA PHE A 213 -12.24 9.79 2.69
C PHE A 213 -11.78 10.49 3.98
N ALA A 214 -11.78 9.79 5.11
CA ALA A 214 -11.31 10.32 6.39
C ALA A 214 -9.81 10.70 6.33
N TYR A 215 -8.95 9.81 5.83
CA TYR A 215 -7.54 10.13 5.62
C TYR A 215 -7.34 11.28 4.63
N SER A 216 -8.08 11.31 3.53
CA SER A 216 -8.02 12.42 2.57
C SER A 216 -8.38 13.75 3.23
N THR A 217 -9.40 13.75 4.10
CA THR A 217 -9.81 14.93 4.87
C THR A 217 -8.70 15.39 5.82
N ILE A 218 -8.08 14.46 6.57
CA ILE A 218 -6.96 14.77 7.48
C ILE A 218 -5.82 15.44 6.73
N TRP A 219 -5.39 14.88 5.60
CA TRP A 219 -4.26 15.41 4.84
C TRP A 219 -4.54 16.75 4.16
N VAL A 220 -5.78 16.99 3.72
CA VAL A 220 -6.18 18.30 3.18
C VAL A 220 -6.19 19.36 4.29
N ARG A 221 -6.72 19.03 5.48
CA ARG A 221 -6.67 19.92 6.66
C ARG A 221 -5.22 20.22 7.04
N GLU A 222 -4.35 19.21 7.08
CA GLU A 222 -2.94 19.40 7.43
C GLU A 222 -2.20 20.26 6.41
N HIS A 223 -2.42 20.04 5.11
CA HIS A 223 -1.87 20.91 4.08
C HIS A 223 -2.29 22.38 4.28
N ASN A 224 -3.58 22.63 4.49
CA ASN A 224 -4.09 23.98 4.70
C ASN A 224 -3.53 24.63 5.99
N ARG A 225 -3.35 23.84 7.05
CA ARG A 225 -2.71 24.27 8.30
C ARG A 225 -1.24 24.64 8.08
N VAL A 226 -0.47 23.82 7.36
CA VAL A 226 0.92 24.10 7.00
C VAL A 226 1.02 25.38 6.17
N CYS A 227 0.11 25.60 5.22
CA CYS A 227 0.05 26.85 4.45
C CYS A 227 -0.17 28.08 5.35
N ASP A 228 -1.01 27.99 6.38
CA ASP A 228 -1.21 29.08 7.34
C ASP A 228 0.07 29.36 8.17
N GLU A 229 0.77 28.31 8.63
CA GLU A 229 2.05 28.47 9.33
C GLU A 229 3.12 29.10 8.43
N LEU A 230 3.20 28.66 7.17
CA LEU A 230 4.14 29.22 6.19
C LEU A 230 3.82 30.68 5.89
N LEU A 231 2.54 31.03 5.73
CA LEU A 231 2.12 32.42 5.47
C LEU A 231 2.42 33.34 6.67
N ASN A 232 2.28 32.83 7.90
CA ASN A 232 2.63 33.58 9.11
C ASN A 232 4.12 33.91 9.18
N VAL A 233 4.99 32.98 8.76
CA VAL A 233 6.45 33.16 8.77
C VAL A 233 6.94 33.91 7.52
N HIS A 234 6.25 33.73 6.39
CA HIS A 234 6.59 34.29 5.10
C HIS A 234 5.40 35.02 4.45
N PRO A 235 5.00 36.20 4.95
CA PRO A 235 3.84 36.93 4.45
C PRO A 235 3.97 37.42 2.99
N ASP A 236 5.19 37.43 2.46
CA ASP A 236 5.54 37.87 1.11
C ASP A 236 5.52 36.74 0.06
N TRP A 237 5.31 35.49 0.47
CA TRP A 237 5.28 34.36 -0.46
C TRP A 237 3.99 34.32 -1.29
N SER A 238 4.15 33.92 -2.55
CA SER A 238 3.02 33.71 -3.47
C SER A 238 2.24 32.43 -3.14
N ASP A 239 1.00 32.34 -3.65
CA ASP A 239 0.19 31.11 -3.58
C ASP A 239 0.98 29.88 -4.07
N GLU A 240 1.68 29.99 -5.19
CA GLU A 240 2.45 28.89 -5.77
C GLU A 240 3.59 28.45 -4.85
N GLN A 241 4.32 29.39 -4.27
CA GLN A 241 5.45 29.08 -3.40
C GLN A 241 4.99 28.44 -2.09
N LEU A 242 3.88 28.92 -1.51
CA LEU A 242 3.23 28.32 -0.34
C LEU A 242 2.79 26.89 -0.65
N TYR A 243 2.07 26.68 -1.75
CA TYR A 243 1.57 25.36 -2.17
C TYR A 243 2.71 24.34 -2.34
N GLN A 244 3.75 24.69 -3.10
CA GLN A 244 4.86 23.78 -3.37
C GLN A 244 5.67 23.48 -2.11
N THR A 245 5.88 24.47 -1.25
CA THR A 245 6.62 24.27 0.00
C THR A 245 5.81 23.41 0.98
N ALA A 246 4.51 23.68 1.13
CA ALA A 246 3.62 22.85 1.94
C ALA A 246 3.60 21.41 1.42
N ARG A 247 3.55 21.19 0.09
CA ARG A 247 3.62 19.84 -0.49
C ARG A 247 4.90 19.10 -0.12
N LEU A 248 6.06 19.77 -0.12
CA LEU A 248 7.34 19.18 0.32
C LEU A 248 7.32 18.80 1.80
N ILE A 249 6.75 19.66 2.65
CA ILE A 249 6.59 19.38 4.09
C ILE A 249 5.70 18.15 4.29
N ILE A 250 4.53 18.10 3.64
CA ILE A 250 3.63 16.94 3.69
C ILE A 250 4.30 15.66 3.19
N THR A 251 5.14 15.71 2.14
CA THR A 251 5.94 14.56 1.72
C THR A 251 6.88 14.08 2.83
N GLY A 252 7.56 15.01 3.51
CA GLY A 252 8.42 14.70 4.65
C GLY A 252 7.66 14.07 5.82
N GLU A 253 6.50 14.61 6.17
CA GLU A 253 5.62 14.08 7.23
C GLU A 253 5.11 12.68 6.90
N VAL A 254 4.66 12.43 5.67
CA VAL A 254 4.22 11.11 5.21
C VAL A 254 5.35 10.09 5.37
N ILE A 255 6.56 10.40 4.93
CA ILE A 255 7.72 9.48 5.04
C ILE A 255 8.10 9.26 6.51
N LYS A 256 8.10 10.33 7.32
CA LYS A 256 8.40 10.27 8.76
C LYS A 256 7.44 9.33 9.49
N ILE A 257 6.13 9.55 9.35
CA ILE A 257 5.08 8.70 9.95
C ILE A 257 5.19 7.26 9.40
N THR A 258 5.45 7.11 8.10
CA THR A 258 5.60 5.78 7.50
C THR A 258 6.74 5.00 8.18
N ILE A 259 7.90 5.62 8.41
CA ILE A 259 9.07 4.94 8.98
C ILE A 259 8.93 4.74 10.49
N GLU A 260 8.59 5.80 11.23
CA GLU A 260 8.69 5.83 12.69
C GLU A 260 7.47 5.29 13.41
N ASP A 261 6.30 5.29 12.75
CA ASP A 261 5.07 4.79 13.35
C ASP A 261 4.59 3.53 12.62
N TYR A 262 4.36 3.63 11.31
CA TYR A 262 3.73 2.55 10.54
C TYR A 262 4.65 1.32 10.39
N VAL A 263 5.87 1.48 9.89
CA VAL A 263 6.85 0.37 9.78
C VAL A 263 7.34 -0.07 11.15
N GLN A 264 7.45 0.86 12.11
CA GLN A 264 7.79 0.55 13.49
C GLN A 264 6.77 -0.42 14.12
N HIS A 265 5.47 -0.14 13.95
CA HIS A 265 4.39 -1.03 14.34
C HIS A 265 4.45 -2.34 13.56
N LEU A 266 4.47 -2.30 12.23
CA LEU A 266 4.47 -3.50 11.40
C LEU A 266 5.63 -4.47 11.74
N SER A 267 6.82 -3.93 11.99
CA SER A 267 8.01 -4.75 12.27
C SER A 267 8.00 -5.37 13.67
N GLN A 268 7.30 -4.76 14.62
CA GLN A 268 7.33 -5.08 16.06
C GLN A 268 8.75 -5.04 16.67
N TYR A 269 9.69 -4.38 15.99
CA TYR A 269 11.08 -4.30 16.43
C TYR A 269 11.20 -3.43 17.69
N LYS A 270 12.10 -3.83 18.58
CA LYS A 270 12.51 -3.05 19.74
C LYS A 270 13.62 -2.06 19.39
N LEU A 271 14.29 -2.23 18.25
CA LEU A 271 15.06 -1.15 17.61
C LEU A 271 14.09 -0.03 17.25
N ARG A 272 14.39 1.19 17.69
CA ARG A 272 13.62 2.39 17.32
C ARG A 272 13.98 2.80 15.90
N LEU A 273 13.06 2.65 14.96
CA LEU A 273 13.25 3.14 13.59
C LEU A 273 13.23 4.66 13.59
N THR A 274 14.12 5.29 12.81
CA THR A 274 14.16 6.75 12.67
C THR A 274 14.31 7.16 11.22
N PHE A 275 13.59 8.22 10.82
CA PHE A 275 13.78 8.91 9.55
C PHE A 275 14.88 9.96 9.70
N GLU A 276 16.08 9.59 9.26
CA GLU A 276 17.27 10.46 9.24
C GLU A 276 17.98 10.31 7.87
N PRO A 277 17.61 11.10 6.84
CA PRO A 277 18.21 10.99 5.50
C PRO A 277 19.74 11.09 5.49
N GLU A 278 20.30 11.90 6.41
CA GLU A 278 21.73 12.11 6.59
C GLU A 278 22.53 10.81 6.79
N LEU A 279 21.90 9.75 7.31
CA LEU A 279 22.56 8.46 7.50
C LEU A 279 22.95 7.78 6.19
N THR A 280 22.37 8.20 5.07
CA THR A 280 22.70 7.68 3.73
C THR A 280 23.60 8.62 2.93
N HIS A 281 23.85 9.85 3.40
CA HIS A 281 24.71 10.81 2.71
C HIS A 281 26.15 10.28 2.62
N GLY A 282 26.78 10.40 1.45
CA GLY A 282 28.15 9.93 1.22
C GLY A 282 28.31 8.41 1.18
N THR A 283 27.20 7.66 1.19
CA THR A 283 27.21 6.20 1.00
C THR A 283 26.95 5.82 -0.46
N ARG A 284 26.85 4.53 -0.76
CA ARG A 284 26.48 4.02 -2.10
C ARG A 284 24.97 4.14 -2.43
N PHE A 285 24.16 4.64 -1.51
CA PHE A 285 22.71 4.70 -1.63
C PHE A 285 22.28 5.53 -2.85
N GLN A 286 21.32 5.03 -3.64
CA GLN A 286 20.78 5.71 -4.82
C GLN A 286 19.44 6.36 -4.48
N TYR A 287 19.29 7.66 -4.74
CA TYR A 287 18.04 8.41 -4.53
C TYR A 287 17.12 8.31 -5.76
N HIS A 288 16.82 7.07 -6.16
CA HIS A 288 15.94 6.76 -7.28
C HIS A 288 15.16 5.48 -6.97
N ASN A 289 13.89 5.44 -7.35
CA ASN A 289 13.04 4.27 -7.16
C ASN A 289 12.16 4.02 -8.37
N ARG A 290 11.90 2.73 -8.66
CA ARG A 290 10.83 2.29 -9.56
C ARG A 290 10.00 1.26 -8.80
N ILE A 291 8.68 1.40 -8.84
CA ILE A 291 7.81 0.44 -8.15
C ILE A 291 7.89 -0.91 -8.84
N HIS A 292 8.13 -1.95 -8.05
CA HIS A 292 8.19 -3.32 -8.53
C HIS A 292 6.80 -3.96 -8.58
N ALA A 293 6.54 -4.76 -9.61
CA ALA A 293 5.28 -5.50 -9.74
C ALA A 293 5.09 -6.48 -8.56
N GLU A 294 6.19 -7.08 -8.09
CA GLU A 294 6.21 -7.98 -6.94
C GLU A 294 5.85 -7.27 -5.64
N PHE A 295 6.25 -6.00 -5.51
CA PHE A 295 5.87 -5.17 -4.36
C PHE A 295 4.39 -4.82 -4.41
N ASN A 296 3.86 -4.52 -5.60
CA ASN A 296 2.43 -4.33 -5.81
C ASN A 296 1.65 -5.57 -5.36
N HIS A 297 2.01 -6.77 -5.81
CA HIS A 297 1.30 -8.01 -5.43
C HIS A 297 1.44 -8.30 -3.93
N LEU A 298 2.63 -8.15 -3.36
CA LEU A 298 2.88 -8.38 -1.93
C LEU A 298 2.02 -7.51 -1.02
N TYR A 299 1.65 -6.31 -1.46
CA TYR A 299 0.87 -5.37 -0.66
C TYR A 299 -0.66 -5.56 -0.74
N HIS A 300 -1.15 -6.65 -1.33
CA HIS A 300 -2.60 -6.93 -1.36
C HIS A 300 -3.11 -7.48 -0.02
N TRP A 301 -2.95 -6.70 1.05
CA TRP A 301 -3.23 -7.02 2.46
C TRP A 301 -4.73 -7.01 2.83
N HIS A 302 -5.56 -7.57 1.95
CA HIS A 302 -7.00 -7.66 2.12
C HIS A 302 -7.46 -8.47 3.36
N PRO A 303 -6.69 -9.43 3.91
CA PRO A 303 -7.05 -10.06 5.18
C PRO A 303 -7.19 -9.08 6.35
N LEU A 304 -6.54 -7.90 6.29
CA LEU A 304 -6.67 -6.87 7.32
C LEU A 304 -8.11 -6.37 7.48
N ILE A 305 -8.94 -6.50 6.45
CA ILE A 305 -10.29 -5.93 6.45
C ILE A 305 -11.21 -6.80 7.34
N PRO A 306 -11.83 -6.23 8.38
CA PRO A 306 -12.77 -6.96 9.23
C PRO A 306 -14.09 -7.25 8.49
N ASP A 307 -14.94 -8.10 9.08
CA ASP A 307 -16.26 -8.40 8.51
C ASP A 307 -17.20 -7.18 8.56
N ALA A 308 -17.08 -6.37 9.62
CA ALA A 308 -17.77 -5.11 9.79
C ALA A 308 -16.95 -4.14 10.64
N LEU A 309 -17.26 -2.85 10.51
CA LEU A 309 -16.79 -1.78 11.37
C LEU A 309 -17.95 -1.30 12.25
N GLU A 310 -17.81 -1.42 13.57
CA GLU A 310 -18.76 -0.84 14.53
C GLU A 310 -18.41 0.63 14.75
N VAL A 311 -19.39 1.52 14.57
CA VAL A 311 -19.27 2.95 14.88
C VAL A 311 -20.45 3.36 15.76
N ASN A 312 -20.16 3.68 17.02
CA ASN A 312 -21.14 4.08 18.04
C ASN A 312 -22.40 3.17 18.06
N GLY A 313 -22.19 1.85 18.17
CA GLY A 313 -23.26 0.84 18.21
C GLY A 313 -23.94 0.55 16.87
N THR A 314 -23.54 1.17 15.76
CA THR A 314 -23.99 0.80 14.41
C THR A 314 -22.90 -0.01 13.70
N ASN A 315 -23.24 -1.23 13.26
CA ASN A 315 -22.34 -2.06 12.46
C ASN A 315 -22.48 -1.76 10.97
N TYR A 316 -21.34 -1.56 10.31
CA TYR A 316 -21.25 -1.35 8.86
C TYR A 316 -20.40 -2.44 8.23
N SER A 317 -20.99 -3.25 7.35
CA SER A 317 -20.22 -4.10 6.45
C SER A 317 -19.46 -3.25 5.43
N ILE A 318 -18.48 -3.85 4.73
CA ILE A 318 -17.81 -3.21 3.60
C ILE A 318 -18.83 -2.73 2.54
N LEU A 319 -19.89 -3.51 2.32
CA LEU A 319 -20.92 -3.18 1.34
C LEU A 319 -21.78 -1.99 1.78
N ASP A 320 -22.06 -1.85 3.07
CA ASP A 320 -22.77 -0.68 3.61
C ASP A 320 -21.93 0.61 3.47
N MET A 321 -20.61 0.46 3.47
CA MET A 321 -19.65 1.56 3.34
C MET A 321 -19.27 1.88 1.89
N ALA A 322 -19.56 0.99 0.94
CA ALA A 322 -19.11 1.12 -0.44
C ALA A 322 -19.67 2.39 -1.09
N PHE A 323 -18.77 3.21 -1.63
CA PHE A 323 -19.05 4.50 -2.27
C PHE A 323 -19.81 5.51 -1.40
N SER A 324 -19.67 5.41 -0.07
CA SER A 324 -20.44 6.22 0.88
C SER A 324 -19.57 6.77 2.01
N ALA A 325 -19.51 8.10 2.10
CA ALA A 325 -18.96 8.81 3.26
C ALA A 325 -20.00 9.01 4.38
N ALA A 326 -21.24 8.50 4.22
CA ALA A 326 -22.33 8.71 5.19
C ALA A 326 -21.99 8.29 6.62
N PRO A 327 -21.24 7.19 6.89
CA PRO A 327 -20.84 6.84 8.25
C PRO A 327 -20.04 7.96 8.95
N VAL A 328 -19.16 8.66 8.23
CA VAL A 328 -18.37 9.78 8.76
C VAL A 328 -19.29 10.93 9.17
N PHE A 329 -20.26 11.30 8.33
CA PHE A 329 -21.17 12.41 8.63
C PHE A 329 -22.28 12.06 9.64
N LYS A 330 -22.63 10.77 9.79
CA LYS A 330 -23.63 10.34 10.78
C LYS A 330 -23.07 10.41 12.20
N HIS A 331 -21.81 10.01 12.38
CA HIS A 331 -21.20 9.88 13.70
C HIS A 331 -20.22 11.00 14.05
N GLY A 332 -19.74 11.73 13.05
CA GLY A 332 -18.64 12.69 13.18
C GLY A 332 -17.32 12.06 12.77
N LEU A 333 -16.40 12.88 12.24
CA LEU A 333 -15.09 12.43 11.79
C LEU A 333 -14.28 11.82 12.95
N ASP A 334 -14.29 12.49 14.10
CA ASP A 334 -13.56 12.06 15.29
C ASP A 334 -14.02 10.68 15.79
N GLU A 335 -15.33 10.47 15.93
CA GLU A 335 -15.88 9.20 16.39
C GLU A 335 -15.62 8.07 15.37
N PHE A 336 -15.67 8.39 14.08
CA PHE A 336 -15.32 7.43 13.03
C PHE A 336 -13.85 7.01 13.12
N ILE A 337 -12.93 7.97 13.33
CA ILE A 337 -11.50 7.69 13.56
C ILE A 337 -11.29 6.87 14.83
N HIS A 338 -11.94 7.24 15.94
CA HIS A 338 -11.85 6.50 17.19
C HIS A 338 -12.34 5.06 17.06
N SER A 339 -13.39 4.84 16.27
CA SER A 339 -13.88 3.50 15.96
C SER A 339 -12.82 2.69 15.19
N MET A 340 -12.20 3.28 14.16
CA MET A 340 -11.09 2.63 13.44
C MET A 340 -9.88 2.31 14.33
N VAL A 341 -9.60 3.12 15.34
CA VAL A 341 -8.53 2.88 16.32
C VAL A 341 -8.85 1.69 17.23
N ARG A 342 -10.11 1.57 17.67
CA ARG A 342 -10.56 0.52 18.60
C ARG A 342 -10.80 -0.82 17.91
N SER A 343 -11.16 -0.82 16.64
CA SER A 343 -11.43 -2.05 15.88
C SER A 343 -10.15 -2.74 15.44
N ARG A 344 -10.06 -4.05 15.69
CA ARG A 344 -8.96 -4.91 15.24
C ARG A 344 -9.01 -5.14 13.72
N ALA A 345 -7.84 -5.08 13.09
CA ALA A 345 -7.64 -5.61 11.75
C ALA A 345 -7.45 -7.14 11.79
N GLY A 346 -7.67 -7.81 10.66
CA GLY A 346 -7.43 -9.25 10.53
C GLY A 346 -5.95 -9.58 10.35
N ALA A 347 -5.52 -10.78 10.71
CA ALA A 347 -4.17 -11.28 10.50
C ALA A 347 -3.89 -11.55 9.00
N LEU A 348 -2.68 -11.23 8.56
CA LEU A 348 -2.17 -11.61 7.24
C LEU A 348 -1.79 -13.09 7.21
N THR A 349 -2.79 -13.96 7.08
CA THR A 349 -2.62 -15.42 7.08
C THR A 349 -3.57 -16.09 6.09
N ASN A 350 -3.36 -17.39 5.86
CA ASN A 350 -4.28 -18.24 5.10
C ASN A 350 -5.67 -18.25 5.75
N ARG A 351 -6.71 -18.59 4.98
CA ARG A 351 -8.11 -18.70 5.43
C ARG A 351 -8.62 -17.46 6.18
N ASN A 352 -8.23 -16.26 5.75
CA ASN A 352 -8.65 -15.00 6.38
C ASN A 352 -9.03 -13.88 5.39
N HIS A 353 -9.22 -14.18 4.10
CA HIS A 353 -9.76 -13.23 3.13
C HIS A 353 -11.29 -13.15 3.20
N ALA A 354 -11.84 -11.95 3.45
CA ALA A 354 -13.28 -11.74 3.51
C ALA A 354 -13.97 -12.05 2.17
N HIS A 355 -15.21 -12.55 2.21
CA HIS A 355 -16.00 -12.89 1.02
C HIS A 355 -16.12 -11.72 0.04
N ALA A 356 -16.30 -10.49 0.53
CA ALA A 356 -16.48 -9.30 -0.28
C ALA A 356 -15.27 -8.95 -1.17
N ILE A 357 -14.07 -9.45 -0.86
CA ILE A 357 -12.83 -9.12 -1.56
C ILE A 357 -12.26 -10.27 -2.39
N LEU A 358 -12.91 -11.43 -2.44
CA LEU A 358 -12.40 -12.60 -3.19
C LEU A 358 -12.24 -12.34 -4.68
N ARG A 359 -13.09 -11.49 -5.27
CA ARG A 359 -12.94 -11.08 -6.69
C ARG A 359 -11.63 -10.32 -6.93
N ILE A 360 -11.18 -9.53 -5.96
CA ILE A 360 -9.92 -8.80 -6.02
C ILE A 360 -8.78 -9.81 -5.92
N LEU A 361 -8.82 -10.71 -4.95
CA LEU A 361 -7.84 -11.78 -4.77
C LEU A 361 -7.67 -12.64 -6.04
N LYS A 362 -8.77 -13.06 -6.65
CA LYS A 362 -8.76 -13.78 -7.93
C LYS A 362 -7.97 -13.02 -8.99
N LYS A 363 -8.21 -11.71 -9.09
CA LYS A 363 -7.50 -10.88 -10.06
C LYS A 363 -6.01 -10.73 -9.76
N VAL A 364 -5.61 -10.68 -8.49
CA VAL A 364 -4.19 -10.68 -8.09
C VAL A 364 -3.49 -11.93 -8.58
N ILE A 365 -4.08 -13.10 -8.34
CA ILE A 365 -3.51 -14.39 -8.76
C ILE A 365 -3.45 -14.47 -10.30
N GLU A 366 -4.56 -14.17 -10.98
CA GLU A 366 -4.59 -14.14 -12.46
C GLU A 366 -3.58 -13.17 -13.07
N ASN A 367 -3.40 -11.99 -12.47
CA ASN A 367 -2.44 -11.00 -12.94
C ASN A 367 -1.00 -11.49 -12.75
N GLY A 368 -0.67 -12.12 -11.61
CA GLY A 368 0.64 -12.72 -11.35
C GLY A 368 0.98 -13.80 -12.38
N ARG A 369 0.00 -14.64 -12.75
CA ARG A 369 0.12 -15.64 -13.82
C ARG A 369 0.33 -14.97 -15.18
N LEU A 370 -0.44 -13.93 -15.51
CA LEU A 370 -0.34 -13.21 -16.79
C LEU A 370 1.02 -12.54 -16.98
N ILE A 371 1.60 -11.96 -15.93
CA ILE A 371 2.93 -11.35 -15.98
C ILE A 371 4.07 -12.34 -15.73
N ARG A 372 3.74 -13.64 -15.58
CA ARG A 372 4.69 -14.76 -15.46
C ARG A 372 5.66 -14.55 -14.30
N PHE A 373 5.13 -14.34 -13.10
CA PHE A 373 5.96 -14.39 -11.89
C PHE A 373 6.63 -15.76 -11.75
N GLN A 374 7.85 -15.75 -11.22
CA GLN A 374 8.53 -16.99 -10.82
C GLN A 374 7.94 -17.46 -9.47
N SER A 375 8.30 -18.68 -9.07
CA SER A 375 7.80 -19.27 -7.83
C SER A 375 8.28 -18.55 -6.58
N VAL A 376 7.58 -18.77 -5.47
CA VAL A 376 7.96 -18.23 -4.16
C VAL A 376 9.40 -18.63 -3.79
N ASN A 377 9.85 -19.84 -4.12
CA ASN A 377 11.22 -20.29 -3.88
C ASN A 377 12.26 -19.55 -4.72
N ALA A 378 11.94 -19.19 -5.97
CA ALA A 378 12.81 -18.33 -6.79
C ALA A 378 13.00 -16.96 -6.14
N TYR A 379 11.91 -16.33 -5.66
CA TYR A 379 11.99 -15.06 -4.94
C TYR A 379 12.69 -15.18 -3.60
N ARG A 380 12.49 -16.28 -2.86
CA ARG A 380 13.23 -16.54 -1.62
C ARG A 380 14.74 -16.52 -1.87
N ARG A 381 15.21 -17.22 -2.91
CA ARG A 381 16.62 -17.17 -3.33
C ARG A 381 17.06 -15.76 -3.70
N ARG A 382 16.27 -15.02 -4.49
CA ARG A 382 16.56 -13.62 -4.88
C ARG A 382 16.75 -12.69 -3.67
N PHE A 383 16.05 -12.95 -2.58
CA PHE A 383 16.13 -12.18 -1.34
C PHE A 383 17.02 -12.83 -0.27
N GLY A 384 17.89 -13.78 -0.64
CA GLY A 384 18.87 -14.39 0.26
C GLY A 384 18.27 -15.32 1.32
N MET A 385 17.05 -15.79 1.12
CA MET A 385 16.36 -16.74 1.99
C MET A 385 16.56 -18.18 1.49
N LYS A 386 16.53 -19.14 2.41
CA LYS A 386 16.53 -20.57 2.07
C LYS A 386 15.21 -20.93 1.38
N PRO A 387 15.20 -21.62 0.23
CA PRO A 387 13.96 -22.14 -0.35
C PRO A 387 13.28 -23.11 0.62
N PHE A 388 11.95 -23.19 0.56
CA PHE A 388 11.21 -24.22 1.29
C PHE A 388 11.51 -25.59 0.70
N THR A 389 11.68 -26.60 1.55
CA THR A 389 12.01 -27.95 1.12
C THR A 389 10.81 -28.88 0.98
N SER A 390 9.66 -28.50 1.54
CA SER A 390 8.39 -29.22 1.45
C SER A 390 7.22 -28.27 1.70
N PHE A 391 6.00 -28.72 1.41
CA PHE A 391 4.79 -27.98 1.74
C PHE A 391 4.61 -27.81 3.26
N GLU A 392 4.95 -28.82 4.07
CA GLU A 392 4.92 -28.71 5.53
C GLU A 392 5.93 -27.67 6.07
N ASP A 393 7.11 -27.54 5.45
CA ASP A 393 8.09 -26.48 5.80
C ASP A 393 7.56 -25.08 5.46
N MET A 394 6.76 -24.97 4.39
CA MET A 394 6.13 -23.72 3.99
C MET A 394 4.95 -23.31 4.89
N THR A 395 4.05 -24.24 5.20
CA THR A 395 2.81 -23.92 5.94
C THR A 395 2.97 -24.03 7.45
N GLY A 396 3.93 -24.83 7.93
CA GLY A 396 4.09 -25.15 9.35
C GLY A 396 3.03 -26.11 9.89
N GLU A 397 2.21 -26.70 9.03
CA GLU A 397 1.14 -27.63 9.38
C GLU A 397 0.93 -28.69 8.27
N LYS A 398 -0.04 -29.60 8.42
CA LYS A 398 -0.20 -30.77 7.53
C LYS A 398 -1.40 -30.71 6.58
N GLU A 399 -2.49 -30.07 6.99
CA GLU A 399 -3.75 -30.10 6.25
C GLU A 399 -3.65 -29.18 5.02
N LEU A 400 -3.23 -27.94 5.21
CA LEU A 400 -2.99 -27.01 4.10
C LEU A 400 -1.76 -27.44 3.28
N ALA A 401 -0.74 -28.04 3.89
CA ALA A 401 0.38 -28.62 3.15
C ALA A 401 -0.08 -29.69 2.15
N ALA A 402 -0.91 -30.65 2.58
CA ALA A 402 -1.44 -31.69 1.71
C ALA A 402 -2.32 -31.13 0.58
N VAL A 403 -3.13 -30.11 0.88
CA VAL A 403 -3.93 -29.40 -0.14
C VAL A 403 -3.04 -28.75 -1.19
N LEU A 404 -1.99 -28.03 -0.77
CA LEU A 404 -1.09 -27.36 -1.69
C LEU A 404 -0.22 -28.36 -2.48
N GLU A 405 0.17 -29.47 -1.86
CA GLU A 405 0.90 -30.55 -2.53
C GLU A 405 0.06 -31.20 -3.64
N GLU A 406 -1.22 -31.47 -3.38
CA GLU A 406 -2.15 -31.96 -4.39
C GLU A 406 -2.31 -30.98 -5.56
N MET A 407 -2.34 -29.68 -5.29
CA MET A 407 -2.55 -28.65 -6.32
C MET A 407 -1.30 -28.34 -7.13
N TYR A 408 -0.13 -28.25 -6.48
CA TYR A 408 1.11 -27.77 -7.12
C TYR A 408 2.10 -28.87 -7.48
N GLU A 409 1.94 -30.09 -6.97
CA GLU A 409 2.79 -31.29 -7.19
C GLU A 409 4.26 -31.15 -6.73
N ASP A 410 4.83 -29.94 -6.74
CA ASP A 410 6.22 -29.62 -6.42
C ASP A 410 6.29 -28.28 -5.68
N ILE A 411 7.02 -28.24 -4.56
CA ILE A 411 7.23 -27.03 -3.74
C ILE A 411 7.90 -25.90 -4.53
N GLU A 412 8.66 -26.22 -5.58
CA GLU A 412 9.29 -25.24 -6.46
C GLU A 412 8.31 -24.57 -7.44
N ALA A 413 7.05 -25.03 -7.52
CA ALA A 413 6.02 -24.49 -8.39
C ALA A 413 5.00 -23.58 -7.70
N VAL A 414 5.10 -23.38 -6.38
CA VAL A 414 4.16 -22.52 -5.65
C VAL A 414 4.28 -21.06 -6.11
N GLU A 415 3.15 -20.46 -6.48
CA GLU A 415 3.05 -19.08 -6.99
C GLU A 415 3.50 -18.05 -5.95
N TYR A 416 4.10 -16.93 -6.38
CA TYR A 416 4.63 -15.90 -5.47
C TYR A 416 3.64 -15.34 -4.42
N TYR A 417 2.37 -15.19 -4.77
CA TYR A 417 1.36 -14.64 -3.85
C TYR A 417 0.78 -15.70 -2.90
N VAL A 418 0.90 -16.97 -3.26
CA VAL A 418 0.42 -18.13 -2.49
C VAL A 418 1.46 -18.52 -1.46
#